data_AF-A0A7S2QPM0-F1
#
_entry.id   AF-A0A7S2QPM0-F1
#
_cell.length_a   1.000
_cell.length_b   1.000
_cell.length_c   1.000
_cell.angle_alpha   90.00
_cell.angle_beta   90.00
_cell.angle_gamma   90.00
#
_symmetry.space_group_name_H-M   'P 1'
#
loop_
_entity.id
_entity.type
_entity.pdbx_description
1 polymer ?
#
loop_
_entity_poly.entity_id
_entity_poly.type
_entity_poly.pdbx_seq_one_letter_code
_entity_poly.pdbx_strand_id
1 'polypeptide(L)'
;DASVDSGGAFRALNLFRTVRLARLVRVFRKVPAFREAWMLIRGLSDSSRTLLWTVVVIFFVTYTFAIFGLVIIVSDLQEARKVADDPLEQTKLDKMLELTAGLDSMMYTLVQVLCEDSFHAFMRDILDYIWWSWMYFYAYIALACLVLMNLVTAIIVENAMETSRNDHEQQVQEKEAKQRREVRELKHLFTLMDADGSGTLCWDEFQDSFKDPTMCKKWMLLDFQEDDCQELFTLLDDGDGEIEVSEFFEGLQRMRGPAASKDVFRLQKTLEKLEKVLDEIVGPSPKSPASPK
;
A
#
# COMPACT_ATOMS: atom_id res chain seq x y z
N ASP A 1 -38.97 -40.60 20.11
CA ASP A 1 -38.89 -40.31 18.67
C ASP A 1 -39.67 -39.06 18.26
N ALA A 2 -38.97 -38.23 17.48
CA ALA A 2 -39.44 -37.24 16.50
C ALA A 2 -39.94 -35.83 16.90
N SER A 3 -40.11 -35.44 18.18
CA SER A 3 -40.61 -34.09 18.52
C SER A 3 -39.58 -33.07 19.03
N VAL A 4 -38.37 -33.49 19.41
CA VAL A 4 -37.31 -32.58 19.94
C VAL A 4 -36.33 -32.12 18.85
N ASP A 5 -36.19 -32.89 17.77
CA ASP A 5 -35.23 -32.61 16.68
C ASP A 5 -35.80 -31.67 15.60
N SER A 6 -37.12 -31.49 15.56
CA SER A 6 -37.82 -30.62 14.61
C SER A 6 -37.61 -29.12 14.89
N GLY A 7 -37.30 -28.74 16.14
CA GLY A 7 -37.01 -27.36 16.52
C GLY A 7 -35.65 -26.85 16.01
N GLY A 8 -34.63 -27.72 15.98
CA GLY A 8 -33.31 -27.42 15.41
C GLY A 8 -33.36 -27.28 13.89
N ALA A 9 -34.07 -28.19 13.22
CA ALA A 9 -34.31 -28.11 11.78
C ALA A 9 -35.10 -26.86 11.37
N PHE A 10 -36.11 -26.44 12.15
CA PHE A 10 -36.84 -25.19 11.90
C PHE A 10 -35.98 -23.93 12.12
N ARG A 11 -35.10 -23.93 13.14
CA ARG A 11 -34.14 -22.84 13.37
C ARG A 11 -33.09 -22.76 12.25
N ALA A 12 -32.58 -23.90 11.80
CA ALA A 12 -31.68 -23.98 10.65
C ALA A 12 -32.36 -23.50 9.36
N LEU A 13 -33.60 -23.90 9.10
CA LEU A 13 -34.38 -23.44 7.94
C LEU A 13 -34.66 -21.92 7.98
N ASN A 14 -34.89 -21.35 9.17
CA ASN A 14 -35.01 -19.90 9.34
C ASN A 14 -33.67 -19.17 9.18
N LEU A 15 -32.54 -19.77 9.58
CA LEU A 15 -31.19 -19.27 9.29
C LEU A 15 -30.89 -19.26 7.76
N PHE A 16 -31.32 -20.29 7.03
CA PHE A 16 -31.22 -20.27 5.56
C PHE A 16 -32.12 -19.21 4.91
N ARG A 17 -33.22 -18.82 5.55
CA ARG A 17 -34.06 -17.70 5.11
C ARG A 17 -33.37 -16.35 5.35
N THR A 18 -32.64 -16.16 6.46
CA THR A 18 -31.88 -14.92 6.71
C THR A 18 -30.65 -14.79 5.80
N VAL A 19 -30.00 -15.89 5.38
CA VAL A 19 -28.95 -15.84 4.34
C VAL A 19 -29.47 -15.28 3.01
N ARG A 20 -30.79 -15.35 2.73
CA ARG A 20 -31.36 -14.70 1.54
C ARG A 20 -31.31 -13.17 1.61
N LEU A 21 -31.20 -12.57 2.80
CA LEU A 21 -30.96 -11.13 2.97
C LEU A 21 -29.58 -10.72 2.43
N ALA A 22 -28.61 -11.64 2.28
CA ALA A 22 -27.35 -11.36 1.60
C ALA A 22 -27.54 -10.97 0.12
N ARG A 23 -28.72 -11.25 -0.47
CA ARG A 23 -29.06 -10.74 -1.82
C ARG A 23 -29.25 -9.23 -1.83
N LEU A 24 -29.62 -8.60 -0.70
CA LEU A 24 -29.73 -7.14 -0.58
C LEU A 24 -28.38 -6.45 -0.75
N VAL A 25 -27.28 -7.10 -0.38
CA VAL A 25 -25.90 -6.63 -0.63
C VAL A 25 -25.67 -6.37 -2.13
N ARG A 26 -26.25 -7.22 -2.99
CA ARG A 26 -26.19 -7.04 -4.46
C ARG A 26 -26.99 -5.82 -4.93
N VAL A 27 -28.04 -5.45 -4.22
CA VAL A 27 -28.85 -4.25 -4.51
C VAL A 27 -28.07 -3.00 -4.09
N PHE A 28 -27.47 -3.01 -2.89
CA PHE A 28 -26.59 -1.93 -2.41
C PHE A 28 -25.45 -1.63 -3.38
N ARG A 29 -24.82 -2.65 -3.96
CA ARG A 29 -23.77 -2.48 -4.98
C ARG A 29 -24.26 -1.83 -6.28
N LYS A 30 -25.54 -2.00 -6.65
CA LYS A 30 -26.10 -1.56 -7.94
C LYS A 30 -26.71 -0.15 -7.90
N VAL A 31 -27.04 0.34 -6.71
CA VAL A 31 -27.67 1.65 -6.55
C VAL A 31 -26.59 2.73 -6.45
N PRO A 32 -26.58 3.73 -7.35
CA PRO A 32 -25.52 4.75 -7.37
C PRO A 32 -25.47 5.59 -6.09
N ALA A 33 -26.60 5.79 -5.40
CA ALA A 33 -26.66 6.49 -4.11
C ALA A 33 -25.90 5.77 -2.97
N PHE A 34 -25.69 4.46 -3.06
CA PHE A 34 -24.96 3.67 -2.06
C PHE A 34 -23.52 3.37 -2.47
N ARG A 35 -23.02 3.96 -3.57
CA ARG A 35 -21.69 3.69 -4.09
C ARG A 35 -20.59 4.04 -3.07
N GLU A 36 -20.74 5.15 -2.36
CA GLU A 36 -19.81 5.59 -1.30
C GLU A 36 -19.85 4.65 -0.09
N ALA A 37 -21.05 4.31 0.39
CA ALA A 37 -21.23 3.34 1.47
C ALA A 37 -20.65 1.96 1.11
N TRP A 38 -20.81 1.53 -0.15
CA TRP A 38 -20.23 0.29 -0.66
C TRP A 38 -18.71 0.32 -0.71
N MET A 39 -18.10 1.46 -1.05
CA MET A 39 -16.64 1.63 -1.00
C MET A 39 -16.11 1.50 0.44
N LEU A 40 -16.79 2.09 1.42
CA LEU A 40 -16.43 1.94 2.84
C LEU A 40 -16.56 0.50 3.33
N ILE A 41 -17.65 -0.18 3.00
CA ILE A 41 -17.85 -1.60 3.36
C ILE A 41 -16.77 -2.49 2.74
N ARG A 42 -16.38 -2.21 1.50
CA ARG A 42 -15.31 -2.94 0.82
C ARG A 42 -13.97 -2.73 1.53
N GLY A 43 -13.60 -1.49 1.86
CA GLY A 43 -12.38 -1.20 2.62
C GLY A 43 -12.34 -1.89 3.99
N LEU A 44 -13.48 -1.94 4.69
CA LEU A 44 -13.59 -2.69 5.95
C LEU A 44 -13.44 -4.20 5.74
N SER A 45 -14.02 -4.73 4.65
CA SER A 45 -13.88 -6.14 4.27
C SER A 45 -12.44 -6.50 3.90
N ASP A 46 -11.70 -5.58 3.29
CA ASP A 46 -10.30 -5.79 2.93
C ASP A 46 -9.43 -5.95 4.20
N SER A 47 -9.81 -5.28 5.30
CA SER A 47 -9.18 -5.44 6.64
C SER A 47 -9.73 -6.61 7.48
N SER A 48 -10.66 -7.40 6.97
CA SER A 48 -11.39 -8.44 7.74
C SER A 48 -10.49 -9.51 8.34
N ARG A 49 -9.39 -9.87 7.66
CA ARG A 49 -8.44 -10.88 8.14
C ARG A 49 -7.73 -10.43 9.42
N THR A 50 -7.26 -9.18 9.46
CA THR A 50 -6.57 -8.60 10.61
C THR A 50 -7.52 -8.39 11.79
N LEU A 51 -8.76 -7.96 11.48
CA LEU A 51 -9.84 -7.86 12.48
C LEU A 51 -10.14 -9.21 13.13
N LEU A 52 -10.24 -10.29 12.33
CA LEU A 52 -10.51 -11.63 12.84
C LEU A 52 -9.42 -12.08 13.84
N TRP A 53 -8.14 -11.93 13.48
CA TRP A 53 -7.05 -12.29 14.38
C TRP A 53 -7.02 -11.48 15.66
N THR A 54 -7.43 -10.20 15.61
CA THR A 54 -7.52 -9.40 16.82
C THR A 54 -8.63 -9.88 17.75
N VAL A 55 -9.80 -10.23 17.21
CA VAL A 55 -10.88 -10.84 18.00
C VAL A 55 -10.37 -12.13 18.67
N VAL A 56 -9.58 -12.93 17.96
CA VAL A 56 -8.95 -14.14 18.52
C VAL A 56 -7.98 -13.80 19.65
N VAL A 57 -7.12 -12.78 19.48
CA VAL A 57 -6.19 -12.34 20.53
C VAL A 57 -6.93 -11.82 21.76
N ILE A 58 -7.96 -10.98 21.57
CA ILE A 58 -8.81 -10.48 22.66
C ILE A 58 -9.48 -11.65 23.38
N PHE A 59 -10.03 -12.62 22.64
CA PHE A 59 -10.63 -13.81 23.23
C PHE A 59 -9.66 -14.56 24.15
N PHE A 60 -8.41 -14.77 23.72
CA PHE A 60 -7.40 -15.44 24.54
C PHE A 60 -6.97 -14.61 25.76
N VAL A 61 -6.84 -13.29 25.62
CA VAL A 61 -6.55 -12.39 26.73
C VAL A 61 -7.69 -12.42 27.75
N THR A 62 -8.93 -12.27 27.31
CA THR A 62 -10.12 -12.34 28.16
C THR A 62 -10.27 -13.71 28.82
N TYR A 63 -10.00 -14.81 28.10
CA TYR A 63 -10.01 -16.16 28.67
C TYR A 63 -8.97 -16.32 29.80
N THR A 64 -7.75 -15.82 29.57
CA THR A 64 -6.66 -15.89 30.56
C THR A 64 -7.03 -15.10 31.82
N PHE A 65 -7.51 -13.88 31.65
CA PHE A 65 -7.98 -13.07 32.78
C PHE A 65 -9.19 -13.71 33.46
N ALA A 66 -10.14 -14.29 32.73
CA ALA A 66 -11.29 -14.98 33.32
C ALA A 66 -10.85 -16.12 34.26
N ILE A 67 -9.86 -16.93 33.86
CA ILE A 67 -9.30 -17.97 34.74
C ILE A 67 -8.72 -17.36 36.01
N PHE A 68 -7.91 -16.30 35.88
CA PHE A 68 -7.36 -15.62 37.05
C PHE A 68 -8.48 -15.08 37.94
N GLY A 69 -9.48 -14.39 37.38
CA GLY A 69 -10.63 -13.88 38.09
C GLY A 69 -11.42 -14.95 38.84
N LEU A 70 -11.60 -16.14 38.25
CA LEU A 70 -12.21 -17.28 38.93
C LEU A 70 -11.39 -17.73 40.16
N VAL A 71 -10.06 -17.71 40.04
CA VAL A 71 -9.17 -18.19 41.11
C VAL A 71 -8.98 -17.15 42.21
N ILE A 72 -9.01 -15.86 41.90
CA ILE A 72 -8.63 -14.79 42.83
C ILE A 72 -9.78 -13.89 43.28
N ILE A 73 -10.82 -13.70 42.46
CA ILE A 73 -11.99 -12.86 42.82
C ILE A 73 -13.14 -13.75 43.30
N VAL A 74 -13.48 -14.78 42.53
CA VAL A 74 -14.65 -15.63 42.85
C VAL A 74 -14.42 -16.45 44.11
N SER A 75 -13.21 -16.95 44.34
CA SER A 75 -12.84 -17.66 45.57
C SER A 75 -13.08 -16.78 46.81
N ASP A 76 -12.54 -15.56 46.81
CA ASP A 76 -12.69 -14.59 47.90
C ASP A 76 -14.17 -14.16 48.09
N LEU A 77 -14.92 -13.95 47.00
CA LEU A 77 -16.36 -13.66 47.07
C LEU A 77 -17.17 -14.85 47.63
N GLN A 78 -16.79 -16.09 47.32
CA GLN A 78 -17.42 -17.28 47.90
C GLN A 78 -17.13 -17.40 49.40
N GLU A 79 -15.94 -17.01 49.85
CA GLU A 79 -15.62 -16.96 51.28
C GLU A 79 -16.40 -15.86 51.99
N ALA A 80 -16.43 -14.65 51.44
CA ALA A 80 -17.23 -13.54 51.97
C ALA A 80 -18.72 -13.93 52.09
N ARG A 81 -19.26 -14.67 51.11
CA ARG A 81 -20.66 -15.14 51.12
C ARG A 81 -20.93 -16.13 52.26
N LYS A 82 -19.97 -16.97 52.61
CA LYS A 82 -20.13 -17.94 53.72
C LYS A 82 -20.13 -17.27 55.10
N VAL A 83 -19.50 -16.10 55.22
CA VAL A 83 -19.35 -15.36 56.48
C VAL A 83 -20.42 -14.28 56.65
N ALA A 84 -21.04 -13.81 55.56
CA ALA A 84 -22.09 -12.81 55.61
C ALA A 84 -23.33 -13.31 56.37
N ASP A 85 -23.72 -12.59 57.43
CA ASP A 85 -24.92 -12.88 58.23
C ASP A 85 -26.14 -12.03 57.83
N ASP A 86 -25.93 -10.85 57.21
CA ASP A 86 -27.01 -9.96 56.78
C ASP A 86 -27.67 -10.46 55.47
N PRO A 87 -29.00 -10.69 55.45
CA PRO A 87 -29.72 -11.11 54.24
C PRO A 87 -29.52 -10.17 53.03
N LEU A 88 -29.34 -8.86 53.26
CA LEU A 88 -29.13 -7.90 52.18
C LEU A 88 -27.74 -8.05 51.55
N GLU A 89 -26.72 -8.30 52.38
CA GLU A 89 -25.34 -8.55 51.96
C GLU A 89 -25.22 -9.87 51.20
N GLN A 90 -25.85 -10.93 51.71
CA GLN A 90 -25.95 -12.23 51.02
C GLN A 90 -26.58 -12.05 49.63
N THR A 91 -27.71 -11.35 49.51
CA THR A 91 -28.37 -11.12 48.21
C THR A 91 -27.47 -10.39 47.21
N LYS A 92 -26.63 -9.45 47.68
CA LYS A 92 -25.66 -8.76 46.82
C LYS A 92 -24.57 -9.71 46.34
N LEU A 93 -23.98 -10.52 47.24
CA LEU A 93 -22.94 -11.49 46.88
C LEU A 93 -23.46 -12.58 45.95
N ASP A 94 -24.69 -13.04 46.16
CA ASP A 94 -25.37 -13.99 45.29
C ASP A 94 -25.42 -13.50 43.85
N LYS A 95 -25.81 -12.24 43.67
CA LYS A 95 -25.88 -11.59 42.36
C LYS A 95 -24.50 -11.44 41.73
N MET A 96 -23.47 -11.07 42.51
CA MET A 96 -22.09 -10.99 42.01
C MET A 96 -21.55 -12.36 41.58
N LEU A 97 -21.82 -13.39 42.36
CA LEU A 97 -21.41 -14.76 42.05
C LEU A 97 -22.17 -15.33 40.85
N GLU A 98 -23.45 -15.00 40.65
CA GLU A 98 -24.18 -15.39 39.43
C GLU A 98 -23.51 -14.81 38.17
N LEU A 99 -23.03 -13.57 38.25
CA LEU A 99 -22.33 -12.89 37.16
C LEU A 99 -20.90 -13.41 36.95
N THR A 100 -20.22 -13.91 37.99
CA THR A 100 -18.76 -14.17 37.93
C THR A 100 -18.34 -15.62 38.13
N ALA A 101 -19.16 -16.48 38.72
CA ALA A 101 -18.71 -17.80 39.21
C ALA A 101 -18.48 -18.86 38.12
N GLY A 102 -18.94 -18.62 36.89
CA GLY A 102 -18.69 -19.49 35.73
C GLY A 102 -17.62 -18.90 34.82
N LEU A 103 -16.88 -19.74 34.09
CA LEU A 103 -15.92 -19.28 33.09
C LEU A 103 -16.60 -18.41 32.02
N ASP A 104 -17.70 -18.88 31.45
CA ASP A 104 -18.45 -18.15 30.43
C ASP A 104 -19.05 -16.85 31.00
N SER A 105 -19.55 -16.89 32.25
CA SER A 105 -20.07 -15.72 32.95
C SER A 105 -18.97 -14.68 33.21
N MET A 106 -17.80 -15.10 33.71
CA MET A 106 -16.66 -14.22 33.96
C MET A 106 -16.11 -13.65 32.65
N MET A 107 -16.04 -14.44 31.58
CA MET A 107 -15.68 -13.94 30.25
C MET A 107 -16.70 -12.90 29.76
N TYR A 108 -18.00 -13.14 29.93
CA TYR A 108 -19.05 -12.18 29.60
C TYR A 108 -18.91 -10.89 30.41
N THR A 109 -18.69 -10.98 31.72
CA THR A 109 -18.42 -9.83 32.58
C THR A 109 -17.19 -9.06 32.14
N LEU A 110 -16.09 -9.74 31.81
CA LEU A 110 -14.88 -9.08 31.29
C LEU A 110 -15.10 -8.44 29.92
N VAL A 111 -16.01 -8.96 29.09
CA VAL A 111 -16.43 -8.26 27.86
C VAL A 111 -17.26 -7.02 28.20
N GLN A 112 -18.15 -7.06 29.20
CA GLN A 112 -18.84 -5.85 29.68
C GLN A 112 -17.85 -4.81 30.21
N VAL A 113 -16.84 -5.24 30.97
CA VAL A 113 -15.75 -4.37 31.44
C VAL A 113 -14.98 -3.77 30.27
N LEU A 114 -14.68 -4.56 29.23
CA LEU A 114 -14.01 -4.08 28.02
C LEU A 114 -14.84 -3.02 27.27
N CYS A 115 -16.16 -3.19 27.24
CA CYS A 115 -17.10 -2.23 26.66
C CYS A 115 -17.42 -1.05 27.58
N GLU A 116 -16.82 -1.01 28.78
CA GLU A 116 -17.14 -0.08 29.88
C GLU A 116 -18.63 -0.02 30.26
N ASP A 117 -19.38 -1.09 29.97
CA ASP A 117 -20.81 -1.15 30.30
C ASP A 117 -20.99 -1.42 31.79
N SER A 118 -21.48 -0.42 32.51
CA SER A 118 -21.85 -0.51 33.93
C SER A 118 -20.71 -0.99 34.86
N PHE A 119 -19.47 -0.94 34.38
CA PHE A 119 -18.28 -1.47 35.05
C PHE A 119 -18.01 -0.81 36.41
N HIS A 120 -18.15 0.51 36.50
CA HIS A 120 -17.81 1.25 37.72
C HIS A 120 -18.68 0.87 38.92
N ALA A 121 -19.96 0.57 38.69
CA ALA A 121 -20.87 0.11 39.74
C ALA A 121 -20.45 -1.28 40.23
N PHE A 122 -20.24 -2.20 39.27
CA PHE A 122 -19.78 -3.56 39.54
C PHE A 122 -18.43 -3.62 40.26
N MET A 123 -17.45 -2.79 39.87
CA MET A 123 -16.14 -2.74 40.53
C MET A 123 -16.24 -2.21 41.95
N ARG A 124 -17.05 -1.17 42.21
CA ARG A 124 -17.27 -0.63 43.56
C ARG A 124 -17.88 -1.67 44.48
N ASP A 125 -18.86 -2.42 43.97
CA ASP A 125 -19.50 -3.51 44.69
C ASP A 125 -18.50 -4.62 45.10
N ILE A 126 -17.50 -4.91 44.26
CA ILE A 126 -16.42 -5.88 44.60
C ILE A 126 -15.38 -5.27 45.56
N LEU A 127 -15.07 -3.98 45.42
CA LEU A 127 -14.09 -3.26 46.26
C LEU A 127 -14.43 -3.31 47.75
N ASP A 128 -15.71 -3.36 48.10
CA ASP A 128 -16.19 -3.49 49.48
C ASP A 128 -15.69 -4.77 50.17
N TYR A 129 -15.41 -5.83 49.39
CA TYR A 129 -14.93 -7.12 49.88
C TYR A 129 -13.46 -7.36 49.57
N ILE A 130 -13.00 -6.92 48.38
CA ILE A 130 -11.66 -7.17 47.86
C ILE A 130 -11.02 -5.84 47.48
N TRP A 131 -10.29 -5.25 48.41
CA TRP A 131 -9.72 -3.90 48.27
C TRP A 131 -8.70 -3.75 47.11
N TRP A 132 -8.05 -4.84 46.69
CA TRP A 132 -7.05 -4.83 45.61
C TRP A 132 -7.65 -5.17 44.24
N SER A 133 -8.95 -5.49 44.16
CA SER A 133 -9.64 -5.89 42.92
C SER A 133 -9.58 -4.83 41.80
N TRP A 134 -9.50 -3.54 42.14
CA TRP A 134 -9.33 -2.47 41.15
C TRP A 134 -8.09 -2.67 40.29
N MET A 135 -6.97 -3.15 40.87
CA MET A 135 -5.73 -3.38 40.12
C MET A 135 -5.94 -4.44 39.04
N TYR A 136 -6.67 -5.50 39.37
CA TYR A 136 -6.97 -6.59 38.43
C TYR A 136 -7.80 -6.09 37.24
N PHE A 137 -8.89 -5.36 37.49
CA PHE A 137 -9.74 -4.86 36.41
C PHE A 137 -9.07 -3.77 35.58
N TYR A 138 -8.36 -2.82 36.20
CA TYR A 138 -7.62 -1.80 35.45
C TYR A 138 -6.45 -2.39 34.66
N ALA A 139 -5.77 -3.43 35.16
CA ALA A 139 -4.74 -4.13 34.39
C ALA A 139 -5.33 -4.84 33.16
N TYR A 140 -6.51 -5.47 33.30
CA TYR A 140 -7.24 -6.04 32.18
C TYR A 140 -7.63 -4.98 31.14
N ILE A 141 -8.24 -3.87 31.58
CA ILE A 141 -8.62 -2.77 30.69
C ILE A 141 -7.39 -2.22 29.96
N ALA A 142 -6.30 -1.93 30.69
CA ALA A 142 -5.08 -1.42 30.09
C ALA A 142 -4.52 -2.37 29.01
N LEU A 143 -4.45 -3.68 29.31
CA LEU A 143 -3.96 -4.66 28.35
C LEU A 143 -4.89 -4.80 27.13
N ALA A 144 -6.21 -4.86 27.35
CA ALA A 144 -7.17 -5.00 26.27
C ALA A 144 -7.23 -3.74 25.38
N CYS A 145 -7.15 -2.55 25.98
CA CYS A 145 -7.02 -1.29 25.25
C CYS A 145 -5.72 -1.24 24.44
N LEU A 146 -4.58 -1.69 24.98
CA LEU A 146 -3.34 -1.77 24.19
C LEU A 146 -3.49 -2.69 22.98
N VAL A 147 -4.12 -3.86 23.13
CA VAL A 147 -4.40 -4.78 22.01
C VAL A 147 -5.30 -4.10 20.96
N LEU A 148 -6.37 -3.44 21.39
CA LEU A 148 -7.28 -2.72 20.49
C LEU A 148 -6.59 -1.55 19.77
N MET A 149 -5.79 -0.76 20.47
CA MET A 149 -5.06 0.38 19.89
C MET A 149 -3.99 -0.08 18.92
N ASN A 150 -3.33 -1.21 19.20
CA ASN A 150 -2.37 -1.82 18.28
C ASN A 150 -3.07 -2.32 17.00
N LEU A 151 -4.30 -2.84 17.09
CA LEU A 151 -5.11 -3.16 15.92
C LEU A 151 -5.44 -1.92 15.09
N VAL A 152 -5.98 -0.87 15.71
CA VAL A 152 -6.34 0.37 15.01
C VAL A 152 -5.11 0.94 14.32
N THR A 153 -3.97 0.96 15.02
CA THR A 153 -2.68 1.39 14.46
C THR A 153 -2.27 0.52 13.27
N ALA A 154 -2.36 -0.81 13.38
CA ALA A 154 -2.03 -1.72 12.29
C ALA A 154 -2.90 -1.46 11.04
N ILE A 155 -4.21 -1.27 11.20
CA ILE A 155 -5.13 -0.97 10.08
C ILE A 155 -4.79 0.38 9.44
N ILE A 156 -4.49 1.41 10.24
CA ILE A 156 -4.11 2.73 9.70
C ILE A 156 -2.79 2.63 8.92
N VAL A 157 -1.81 1.90 9.45
CA VAL A 157 -0.51 1.68 8.79
C VAL A 157 -0.68 0.88 7.50
N GLU A 158 -1.47 -0.19 7.50
CA GLU A 158 -1.74 -1.00 6.30
C GLU A 158 -2.39 -0.14 5.20
N ASN A 159 -3.42 0.64 5.52
CA ASN A 159 -4.07 1.54 4.56
C ASN A 159 -3.12 2.63 4.05
N ALA A 160 -2.28 3.20 4.93
CA ALA A 160 -1.29 4.20 4.54
C ALA A 160 -0.21 3.60 3.61
N MET A 161 0.26 2.39 3.90
CA MET A 161 1.21 1.66 3.06
C MET A 161 0.60 1.27 1.72
N GLU A 162 -0.64 0.81 1.68
CA GLU A 162 -1.33 0.48 0.42
C GLU A 162 -1.52 1.70 -0.47
N THR A 163 -1.94 2.83 0.10
CA THR A 163 -2.06 4.10 -0.62
C THR A 163 -0.71 4.54 -1.17
N SER A 164 0.34 4.51 -0.34
CA SER A 164 1.69 4.86 -0.79
C SER A 164 2.22 3.94 -1.89
N ARG A 165 1.89 2.64 -1.84
CA ARG A 165 2.31 1.68 -2.88
C ARG A 165 1.59 1.96 -4.19
N ASN A 166 0.28 2.20 -4.14
CA ASN A 166 -0.51 2.52 -5.32
C ASN A 166 -0.06 3.82 -5.97
N ASP A 167 0.26 4.85 -5.17
CA ASP A 167 0.80 6.11 -5.67
C ASP A 167 2.17 5.92 -6.34
N HIS A 168 3.03 5.08 -5.76
CA HIS A 168 4.35 4.77 -6.34
C HIS A 168 4.22 4.01 -7.66
N GLU A 169 3.37 2.99 -7.72
CA GLU A 169 3.11 2.23 -8.94
C GLU A 169 2.52 3.11 -10.05
N GLN A 170 1.60 4.02 -9.71
CA GLN A 170 1.06 4.99 -10.67
C GLN A 170 2.14 5.93 -11.20
N GLN A 171 3.00 6.47 -10.33
CA GLN A 171 4.09 7.35 -10.76
C GLN A 171 5.09 6.63 -11.68
N VAL A 172 5.41 5.36 -11.39
CA VAL A 172 6.30 4.56 -12.25
C VAL A 172 5.64 4.33 -13.61
N GLN A 173 4.36 3.93 -13.64
CA GLN A 173 3.62 3.73 -14.89
C GLN A 173 3.50 5.01 -15.72
N GLU A 174 3.28 6.17 -15.09
CA GLU A 174 3.23 7.46 -15.78
C GLU A 174 4.58 7.82 -16.40
N LYS A 175 5.69 7.61 -15.66
CA LYS A 175 7.04 7.84 -16.18
C LYS A 175 7.37 6.92 -17.36
N GLU A 176 7.07 5.63 -17.25
CA GLU A 176 7.28 4.68 -18.35
C GLU A 176 6.39 5.02 -19.55
N ALA A 177 5.14 5.39 -19.33
CA ALA A 177 4.22 5.77 -20.41
C ALA A 177 4.70 7.03 -21.13
N LYS A 178 5.23 8.01 -20.39
CA LYS A 178 5.84 9.22 -20.95
C LYS A 178 7.07 8.90 -21.78
N GLN A 179 8.02 8.12 -21.25
CA GLN A 179 9.20 7.67 -21.99
C GLN A 179 8.82 6.89 -23.26
N ARG A 180 7.85 5.97 -23.19
CA ARG A 180 7.39 5.22 -24.38
C ARG A 180 6.74 6.13 -25.43
N ARG A 181 6.03 7.19 -25.02
CA ARG A 181 5.48 8.19 -25.95
C ARG A 181 6.59 8.96 -26.65
N GLU A 182 7.56 9.46 -25.87
CA GLU A 182 8.74 10.16 -26.41
C GLU A 182 9.53 9.28 -27.39
N VAL A 183 9.75 8.00 -27.07
CA VAL A 183 10.41 7.04 -27.97
C VAL A 183 9.65 6.86 -29.28
N ARG A 184 8.32 6.74 -29.22
CA ARG A 184 7.50 6.59 -30.42
C ARG A 184 7.50 7.86 -31.27
N GLU A 185 7.46 9.03 -30.65
CA GLU A 185 7.54 10.30 -31.37
C GLU A 185 8.90 10.45 -32.08
N LEU A 186 10.01 10.16 -31.41
CA LEU A 186 11.35 10.21 -32.01
C LEU A 186 11.52 9.21 -33.15
N LYS A 187 11.03 7.98 -33.00
CA LYS A 187 11.01 7.00 -34.10
C LYS A 187 10.18 7.48 -35.29
N HIS A 188 9.02 8.08 -35.02
CA HIS A 188 8.18 8.63 -36.08
C HIS A 188 8.85 9.81 -36.80
N LEU A 189 9.65 10.62 -36.09
CA LEU A 189 10.46 11.67 -36.71
C LEU A 189 11.51 11.09 -37.65
N PHE A 190 12.25 10.08 -37.19
CA PHE A 190 13.25 9.41 -38.01
C PHE A 190 12.65 8.87 -39.31
N THR A 191 11.53 8.13 -39.23
CA THR A 191 10.86 7.57 -40.42
C THR A 191 10.33 8.62 -41.39
N LEU A 192 10.07 9.85 -40.92
CA LEU A 192 9.65 10.94 -41.81
C LEU A 192 10.83 11.65 -42.49
N MET A 193 12.04 11.51 -41.93
CA MET A 193 13.27 12.09 -42.49
C MET A 193 13.98 11.12 -43.44
N ASP A 194 13.91 9.82 -43.15
CA ASP A 194 14.44 8.72 -43.98
C ASP A 194 13.55 8.55 -45.23
N ALA A 195 13.89 9.26 -46.30
CA ALA A 195 13.08 9.36 -47.50
C ALA A 195 13.29 8.16 -48.42
N ASP A 196 14.50 7.59 -48.42
CA ASP A 196 14.87 6.42 -49.20
C ASP A 196 14.56 5.08 -48.50
N GLY A 197 14.29 5.11 -47.19
CA GLY A 197 13.96 3.93 -46.38
C GLY A 197 15.17 3.05 -46.08
N SER A 198 16.37 3.62 -46.14
CA SER A 198 17.64 2.94 -45.88
C SER A 198 17.78 2.51 -44.41
N GLY A 199 17.06 3.16 -43.49
CA GLY A 199 17.22 2.97 -42.04
C GLY A 199 18.34 3.83 -41.45
N THR A 200 18.91 4.72 -42.25
CA THR A 200 20.00 5.67 -41.95
C THR A 200 19.59 7.05 -42.46
N LEU A 201 20.16 8.13 -41.92
CA LEU A 201 19.93 9.49 -42.42
C LEU A 201 21.23 10.05 -42.98
N CYS A 202 21.26 10.30 -44.28
CA CYS A 202 22.38 11.00 -44.90
C CYS A 202 22.29 12.53 -44.68
N TRP A 203 23.38 13.24 -44.95
CA TRP A 203 23.44 14.70 -44.80
C TRP A 203 22.33 15.42 -45.59
N ASP A 204 22.05 14.99 -46.81
CA ASP A 204 21.05 15.63 -47.68
C ASP A 204 19.62 15.46 -47.13
N GLU A 205 19.27 14.26 -46.67
CA GLU A 205 17.98 13.99 -46.01
C GLU A 205 17.83 14.76 -44.69
N PHE A 206 18.90 14.81 -43.90
CA PHE A 206 18.93 15.55 -42.65
C PHE A 206 18.74 17.05 -42.89
N GLN A 207 19.45 17.61 -43.88
CA GLN A 207 19.33 19.03 -44.27
C GLN A 207 17.94 19.36 -44.82
N ASP A 208 17.36 18.48 -45.65
CA ASP A 208 16.03 18.69 -46.21
C ASP A 208 14.93 18.64 -45.14
N SER A 209 15.15 17.91 -44.04
CA SER A 209 14.24 17.94 -42.89
C SER A 209 14.10 19.33 -42.24
N PHE A 210 15.15 20.19 -42.30
CA PHE A 210 15.07 21.56 -41.78
C PHE A 210 14.31 22.49 -42.73
N LYS A 211 14.22 22.13 -44.02
CA LYS A 211 13.47 22.88 -45.04
C LYS A 211 11.99 22.54 -45.04
N ASP A 212 11.58 21.35 -44.57
CA ASP A 212 10.16 21.01 -44.39
C ASP A 212 9.54 21.87 -43.26
N PRO A 213 8.52 22.71 -43.56
CA PRO A 213 7.84 23.55 -42.56
C PRO A 213 7.26 22.78 -41.37
N THR A 214 6.95 21.50 -41.55
CA THR A 214 6.37 20.62 -40.52
C THR A 214 7.44 20.14 -39.55
N MET A 215 8.64 19.84 -40.05
CA MET A 215 9.78 19.37 -39.26
C MET A 215 10.56 20.51 -38.63
N CYS A 216 10.73 21.64 -39.33
CA CYS A 216 11.33 22.85 -38.78
C CYS A 216 10.66 23.28 -37.46
N LYS A 217 9.32 23.20 -37.37
CA LYS A 217 8.59 23.47 -36.11
C LYS A 217 8.93 22.50 -34.99
N LYS A 218 9.18 21.23 -35.31
CA LYS A 218 9.54 20.21 -34.31
C LYS A 218 10.98 20.36 -33.85
N TRP A 219 11.88 20.76 -34.74
CA TRP A 219 13.26 21.13 -34.40
C TRP A 219 13.31 22.38 -33.50
N MET A 220 12.48 23.39 -33.78
CA MET A 220 12.34 24.56 -32.90
C MET A 220 11.79 24.22 -31.51
N LEU A 221 10.85 23.27 -31.41
CA LEU A 221 10.36 22.77 -30.12
C LEU A 221 11.42 21.99 -29.33
N LEU A 222 12.51 21.59 -29.99
CA LEU A 222 13.67 20.92 -29.41
C LEU A 222 14.85 21.88 -29.17
N ASP A 223 14.64 23.20 -29.29
CA ASP A 223 15.67 24.24 -29.16
C ASP A 223 16.82 24.12 -30.18
N PHE A 224 16.52 23.63 -31.39
CA PHE A 224 17.45 23.62 -32.52
C PHE A 224 16.99 24.58 -33.61
N GLN A 225 17.93 25.40 -34.12
CA GLN A 225 17.70 26.30 -35.25
C GLN A 225 18.23 25.69 -36.54
N GLU A 226 17.81 26.25 -37.68
CA GLU A 226 18.31 25.85 -39.00
C GLU A 226 19.83 26.06 -39.11
N ASP A 227 20.35 27.12 -38.49
CA ASP A 227 21.78 27.44 -38.45
C ASP A 227 22.60 26.38 -37.67
N ASP A 228 21.97 25.63 -36.76
CA ASP A 228 22.61 24.58 -35.96
C ASP A 228 22.61 23.22 -36.68
N CYS A 229 21.94 23.08 -37.83
CA CYS A 229 21.74 21.80 -38.53
C CYS A 229 23.06 21.05 -38.80
N GLN A 230 24.08 21.79 -39.25
CA GLN A 230 25.39 21.21 -39.55
C GLN A 230 26.14 20.76 -38.28
N GLU A 231 26.08 21.56 -37.21
CA GLU A 231 26.65 21.19 -35.93
C GLU A 231 25.95 19.95 -35.36
N LEU A 232 24.62 19.91 -35.46
CA LEU A 232 23.78 18.84 -34.95
C LEU A 232 24.07 17.51 -35.65
N PHE A 233 24.14 17.51 -36.99
CA PHE A 233 24.49 16.31 -37.74
C PHE A 233 25.85 15.77 -37.30
N THR A 234 26.85 16.65 -37.25
CA THR A 234 28.21 16.26 -36.86
C THR A 234 28.31 15.81 -35.39
N LEU A 235 27.35 16.17 -34.53
CA LEU A 235 27.28 15.73 -33.13
C LEU A 235 26.58 14.37 -32.99
N LEU A 236 25.62 14.07 -33.87
CA LEU A 236 24.90 12.80 -33.89
C LEU A 236 25.75 11.70 -34.55
N ASP A 237 26.31 12.00 -35.72
CA ASP A 237 27.18 11.14 -36.52
C ASP A 237 28.42 10.66 -35.72
N ASP A 238 28.82 9.40 -35.92
CA ASP A 238 30.03 8.81 -35.37
C ASP A 238 31.26 8.99 -36.29
N GLY A 239 31.05 9.55 -37.48
CA GLY A 239 32.05 9.89 -38.47
C GLY A 239 32.03 8.99 -39.72
N ASP A 240 31.00 8.17 -39.90
CA ASP A 240 30.76 7.43 -41.14
C ASP A 240 29.94 8.26 -42.17
N GLY A 241 29.36 9.38 -41.74
CA GLY A 241 28.61 10.31 -42.59
C GLY A 241 27.14 9.94 -42.75
N GLU A 242 26.66 8.96 -42.00
CA GLU A 242 25.26 8.54 -41.91
C GLU A 242 24.82 8.55 -40.44
N ILE A 243 23.53 8.76 -40.16
CA ILE A 243 23.02 8.71 -38.79
C ILE A 243 22.10 7.51 -38.65
N GLU A 244 22.50 6.53 -37.85
CA GLU A 244 21.65 5.39 -37.53
C GLU A 244 20.51 5.77 -36.55
N VAL A 245 19.43 4.97 -36.53
CA VAL A 245 18.31 5.14 -35.59
C VAL A 245 18.79 5.20 -34.13
N SER A 246 19.79 4.39 -33.77
CA SER A 246 20.40 4.36 -32.44
C SER A 246 21.06 5.69 -32.08
N GLU A 247 21.82 6.25 -33.02
CA GLU A 247 22.59 7.47 -32.84
C GLU A 247 21.70 8.71 -32.76
N PHE A 248 20.71 8.78 -33.66
CA PHE A 248 19.69 9.81 -33.64
C PHE A 248 18.95 9.83 -32.30
N PHE A 249 18.57 8.65 -31.79
CA PHE A 249 17.82 8.52 -30.55
C PHE A 249 18.67 8.86 -29.32
N GLU A 250 19.87 8.29 -29.22
CA GLU A 250 20.78 8.49 -28.09
C GLU A 250 21.27 9.95 -28.03
N GLY A 251 21.62 10.53 -29.18
CA GLY A 251 22.04 11.92 -29.26
C GLY A 251 20.95 12.90 -28.87
N LEU A 252 19.71 12.73 -29.36
CA LEU A 252 18.59 13.59 -28.97
C LEU A 252 18.21 13.45 -27.50
N GLN A 253 18.30 12.25 -26.92
CA GLN A 253 18.07 12.06 -25.48
C GLN A 253 19.13 12.77 -24.61
N ARG A 254 20.41 12.71 -25.01
CA ARG A 254 21.50 13.39 -24.28
C ARG A 254 21.43 14.91 -24.41
N MET A 255 20.97 15.42 -25.55
CA MET A 255 20.82 16.86 -25.80
C MET A 255 19.58 17.47 -25.10
N ARG A 256 18.56 16.67 -24.74
CA ARG A 256 17.35 17.11 -24.02
C ARG A 256 17.51 17.34 -22.51
N GLY A 257 18.73 17.19 -21.98
CA GLY A 257 19.03 17.45 -20.57
C GLY A 257 19.08 18.95 -20.20
N PRO A 258 19.24 19.31 -18.91
CA PRO A 258 19.52 20.69 -18.51
C PRO A 258 20.68 21.25 -19.34
N ALA A 259 20.76 22.58 -19.57
CA ALA A 259 21.73 23.20 -20.49
C ALA A 259 23.19 22.65 -20.38
N ALA A 260 23.61 22.28 -19.16
CA ALA A 260 24.89 21.61 -18.90
C ALA A 260 25.09 20.26 -19.63
N SER A 261 24.04 19.47 -19.85
CA SER A 261 24.09 18.18 -20.56
C SER A 261 24.44 18.36 -22.04
N LYS A 262 23.96 19.44 -22.69
CA LYS A 262 24.29 19.77 -24.08
C LYS A 262 25.77 20.13 -24.21
N ASP A 263 26.28 20.97 -23.31
CA ASP A 263 27.68 21.40 -23.32
C ASP A 263 28.65 20.26 -22.97
N VAL A 264 28.28 19.38 -22.03
CA VAL A 264 29.06 18.17 -21.70
C VAL A 264 29.08 17.19 -22.87
N PHE A 265 27.96 16.98 -23.55
CA PHE A 265 27.90 16.11 -24.72
C PHE A 265 28.75 16.65 -25.88
N ARG A 266 28.70 17.97 -26.14
CA ARG A 266 29.58 18.65 -27.10
C ARG A 266 31.06 18.44 -26.79
N LEU A 267 31.45 18.61 -25.52
CA LEU A 267 32.82 18.35 -25.07
C LEU A 267 33.24 16.89 -25.30
N GLN A 268 32.38 15.93 -24.97
CA GLN A 268 32.66 14.51 -25.16
C GLN A 268 32.90 14.16 -26.63
N LYS A 269 32.00 14.57 -27.53
CA LYS A 269 32.15 14.32 -28.97
C LYS A 269 33.38 15.01 -29.56
N THR A 270 33.74 16.19 -29.06
CA THR A 270 34.98 16.88 -29.49
C THR A 270 36.24 16.11 -29.06
N LEU A 271 36.22 15.52 -27.86
CA LEU A 271 37.31 14.66 -27.37
C LEU A 271 37.44 13.37 -28.19
N GLU A 272 36.33 12.69 -28.51
CA GLU A 272 36.32 11.47 -29.33
C GLU A 272 36.89 11.73 -30.74
N LYS A 273 36.57 12.87 -31.35
CA LYS A 273 37.15 13.28 -32.63
C LYS A 273 38.65 13.56 -32.53
N LEU A 274 39.07 14.26 -31.46
CA LEU A 274 40.49 14.51 -31.20
C LEU A 274 41.26 13.20 -31.01
N GLU A 275 40.68 12.21 -30.33
CA GLU A 275 41.27 10.89 -30.15
C GLU A 275 41.44 10.16 -31.50
N LYS A 276 40.42 10.13 -32.35
CA LYS A 276 40.52 9.55 -33.71
C LYS A 276 41.65 10.21 -34.53
N VAL A 277 41.72 11.54 -34.53
CA VAL A 277 42.77 12.29 -35.25
C VAL A 277 44.16 12.01 -34.65
N LEU A 278 44.25 11.88 -33.33
CA LEU A 278 45.52 11.56 -32.66
C LEU A 278 45.99 10.15 -33.02
N ASP A 279 45.09 9.17 -33.07
CA ASP A 279 45.37 7.79 -33.48
C ASP A 279 45.85 7.70 -34.94
N GLU A 280 45.29 8.52 -35.83
CA GLU A 280 45.73 8.62 -37.23
C GLU A 280 47.14 9.23 -37.36
N ILE A 281 47.47 10.24 -36.54
CA ILE A 281 48.76 10.96 -36.62
C ILE A 281 49.90 10.20 -35.93
N VAL A 282 49.62 9.59 -34.78
CA VAL A 282 50.64 8.93 -33.93
C VAL A 282 50.81 7.45 -34.30
N GLY A 283 49.87 6.89 -35.07
CA GLY A 283 49.73 5.45 -35.26
C GLY A 283 49.12 4.80 -34.01
N PRO A 284 48.47 3.63 -34.13
CA PRO A 284 47.73 3.03 -33.02
C PRO A 284 48.66 2.83 -31.83
N SER A 285 48.34 3.48 -30.70
CA SER A 285 49.06 3.27 -29.46
C SER A 285 48.99 1.77 -29.10
N PRO A 286 50.08 1.16 -28.61
CA PRO A 286 50.04 -0.23 -28.17
C PRO A 286 49.02 -0.33 -27.04
N LYS A 287 47.87 -0.95 -27.34
CA LYS A 287 46.78 -1.19 -26.40
C LYS A 287 47.38 -1.66 -25.08
N SER A 288 47.19 -0.85 -24.03
CA SER A 288 47.52 -1.25 -22.67
C SER A 288 46.84 -2.58 -22.38
N PRO A 289 47.56 -3.60 -21.85
CA PRO A 289 46.96 -4.89 -21.57
C PRO A 289 45.84 -4.69 -20.55
N ALA A 290 44.65 -5.16 -20.93
CA ALA A 290 43.44 -5.16 -20.12
C ALA A 290 43.75 -5.55 -18.66
N SER A 291 43.34 -4.70 -17.71
CA SER A 291 43.40 -5.04 -16.30
C SER A 291 42.49 -6.25 -16.04
N PRO A 292 42.99 -7.33 -15.40
CA PRO A 292 42.15 -8.47 -15.07
C PRO A 292 41.18 -8.10 -13.95
N LYS A 293 39.89 -8.29 -14.25
CA LYS A 293 38.69 -8.47 -13.40
C LYS A 293 38.72 -7.95 -11.96
#